data_AF-A0A923Q736-F1
#
_entry.id   AF-A0A923Q736-F1
#
_cell.length_a   1.000
_cell.length_b   1.000
_cell.length_c   1.000
_cell.angle_alpha   90.00
_cell.angle_beta   90.00
_cell.angle_gamma   90.00
#
_symmetry.space_group_name_H-M   'P 1'
#
loop_
_entity.id
_entity.type
_entity.pdbx_description
1 polymer ?
#
loop_
_entity_poly.entity_id
_entity_poly.type
_entity_poly.pdbx_seq_one_letter_code
_entity_poly.pdbx_strand_id
1 'polypeptide(L)' 'GLDLDVRVLDYAEHATGAGEEAQAASYLEVAVAGRVIWGCGVHPSIVSSSLRAIVSAVNRVS' A
#
# COMPACT_ATOMS: atom_id res chain seq x y z
N GLY A 1 12.68 12.38 11.48
CA GLY A 1 11.99 11.12 11.12
C GLY A 1 10.53 11.30 11.43
N LEU A 2 9.64 10.81 10.58
CA LEU A 2 8.22 10.75 10.90
C LEU A 2 8.04 9.71 12.01
N ASP A 3 7.79 10.15 13.24
CA ASP A 3 7.53 9.25 14.37
C ASP A 3 6.05 8.82 14.34
N LEU A 4 5.68 8.14 13.25
CA LEU A 4 4.33 7.64 13.02
C LEU A 4 4.29 6.14 13.37
N ASP A 5 3.45 5.77 14.34
CA ASP A 5 3.03 4.38 14.52
C ASP A 5 2.19 3.98 13.30
N VAL A 6 2.77 3.12 12.45
CA VAL A 6 2.13 2.59 11.25
C VAL A 6 2.01 1.09 11.39
N ARG A 7 0.78 0.57 11.36
CA ARG A 7 0.48 -0.85 11.45
C ARG A 7 -0.39 -1.29 10.29
N VAL A 8 0.02 -2.35 9.60
CA VAL A 8 -0.79 -2.99 8.56
C VAL A 8 -1.80 -3.90 9.26
N LEU A 9 -3.08 -3.73 8.94
CA LEU A 9 -4.18 -4.53 9.47
C LEU A 9 -4.63 -5.60 8.48
N ASP A 10 -4.70 -5.25 7.20
CA ASP A 10 -5.10 -6.16 6.12
C ASP A 10 -4.32 -5.86 4.83
N TYR A 11 -4.21 -6.87 3.99
CA TYR A 11 -3.47 -6.84 2.73
C TYR A 11 -4.18 -7.67 1.67
N ALA A 12 -4.47 -7.04 0.54
CA ALA A 12 -4.91 -7.71 -0.67
C ALA A 12 -4.06 -7.29 -1.86
N GLU A 13 -3.78 -8.22 -2.77
CA GLU A 13 -3.03 -7.94 -3.98
C GLU A 13 -3.50 -8.80 -5.14
N HIS A 14 -3.39 -8.27 -6.35
CA HIS A 14 -3.50 -9.05 -7.57
C HIS A 14 -2.62 -8.48 -8.68
N ALA A 15 -2.29 -9.33 -9.65
CA ALA A 15 -1.71 -8.89 -10.90
C ALA A 15 -2.77 -8.21 -11.77
N THR A 16 -2.48 -7.02 -12.31
CA THR A 16 -3.40 -6.27 -13.18
C THR A 16 -3.31 -6.70 -14.65
N GLY A 17 -2.49 -7.72 -14.94
CA GLY A 17 -2.23 -8.23 -16.28
C GLY A 17 -1.44 -9.53 -16.23
N ALA A 18 -1.00 -10.00 -17.38
CA ALA A 18 -0.22 -11.23 -17.52
C ALA A 18 0.99 -11.01 -18.43
N GLY A 19 1.98 -11.90 -18.33
CA GLY A 19 3.24 -11.77 -19.06
C GLY A 19 4.25 -10.87 -18.36
N GLU A 20 5.35 -10.59 -19.04
CA GLU A 20 6.51 -9.89 -18.48
C GLU A 20 6.20 -8.44 -18.04
N GLU A 21 5.21 -7.81 -18.67
CA GLU A 21 4.78 -6.44 -18.39
C GLU A 21 3.69 -6.35 -17.29
N ALA A 22 3.34 -7.48 -16.68
CA ALA A 22 2.32 -7.50 -15.63
C ALA A 22 2.71 -6.60 -14.45
N GLN A 23 1.75 -5.83 -13.94
CA GLN A 23 1.90 -5.04 -12.73
C GLN A 23 1.20 -5.73 -11.56
N ALA A 24 1.65 -5.48 -10.34
CA ALA A 24 0.93 -5.82 -9.12
C ALA A 24 0.17 -4.58 -8.62
N ALA A 25 -1.11 -4.75 -8.28
CA ALA A 25 -1.89 -3.77 -7.54
C ALA A 25 -2.06 -4.25 -6.09
N SER A 26 -1.51 -3.49 -5.14
CA SER A 26 -1.61 -3.79 -3.70
C SER A 26 -2.56 -2.81 -3.02
N TYR A 27 -3.38 -3.32 -2.10
CA TYR A 27 -4.35 -2.60 -1.30
C TYR A 27 -4.10 -2.96 0.17
N LEU A 28 -3.75 -1.97 0.99
CA LEU A 28 -3.42 -2.19 2.40
C LEU A 28 -4.33 -1.36 3.29
N GLU A 29 -4.93 -2.01 4.28
CA GLU A 29 -5.57 -1.34 5.40
C GLU A 29 -4.52 -1.01 6.44
N VAL A 30 -4.39 0.28 6.76
CA VAL A 30 -3.31 0.80 7.61
C VAL A 30 -3.90 1.58 8.76
N ALA A 31 -3.53 1.19 9.98
CA ALA A 31 -3.71 2.00 11.17
C ALA A 31 -2.53 2.98 11.29
N VAL A 32 -2.84 4.28 11.29
CA VAL A 32 -1.85 5.35 11.36
C VAL A 32 -2.48 6.62 11.96
N ALA A 33 -1.76 7.25 12.88
CA ALA A 33 -2.20 8.45 13.64
C ALA A 33 -3.64 8.36 14.17
N GLY A 34 -4.01 7.20 14.74
CA GLY A 34 -5.34 6.97 15.33
C GLY A 34 -6.47 6.74 14.32
N ARG A 35 -6.18 6.64 13.02
CA ARG A 35 -7.16 6.38 11.96
C ARG A 35 -6.85 5.06 11.26
N VAL A 36 -7.89 4.38 10.78
CA VAL A 36 -7.77 3.23 9.88
C VAL A 36 -8.11 3.69 8.47
N ILE A 37 -7.16 3.57 7.54
CA ILE A 37 -7.29 4.06 6.18
C ILE A 37 -6.74 3.02 5.19
N TRP A 38 -7.40 2.91 4.04
CA TRP A 38 -6.91 2.12 2.92
C TRP A 38 -5.96 2.93 2.03
N GLY A 39 -4.81 2.33 1.73
CA GLY A 39 -3.86 2.79 0.72
C GLY A 39 -3.81 1.85 -0.48
N CYS A 40 -3.42 2.37 -1.64
CA CYS A 40 -3.27 1.58 -2.86
C CYS A 40 -1.96 1.92 -3.57
N GLY A 41 -1.34 0.92 -4.20
CA GLY A 41 -0.14 1.05 -4.99
C GLY A 41 -0.20 0.18 -6.24
N VAL A 42 0.48 0.62 -7.30
CA VAL A 42 0.68 -0.16 -8.52
C VAL A 42 2.16 -0.10 -8.91
N HIS A 43 2.77 -1.24 -9.17
CA HIS A 43 4.16 -1.36 -9.62
C HIS A 43 4.45 -2.77 -10.19
N PRO A 44 5.45 -2.96 -11.10
CA PRO A 44 5.81 -4.30 -11.57
C PRO A 44 6.31 -5.21 -10.44
N SER A 45 7.01 -4.62 -9.46
CA SER A 45 7.39 -5.32 -8.22
C SER A 45 6.30 -5.24 -7.18
N ILE A 46 5.83 -6.40 -6.73
CA ILE A 46 4.93 -6.62 -5.58
C ILE A 46 5.38 -5.82 -4.36
N VAL A 47 6.66 -5.90 -4.00
CA VAL A 47 7.22 -5.22 -2.81
C VAL A 47 7.08 -3.70 -2.95
N SER A 48 7.47 -3.15 -4.09
CA SER A 48 7.36 -1.71 -4.33
C SER A 48 5.90 -1.25 -4.43
N SER A 49 5.00 -2.10 -4.96
CA SER A 49 3.56 -1.82 -4.98
C SER A 49 2.99 -1.72 -3.56
N SER A 50 3.38 -2.66 -2.70
CA SER A 50 3.03 -2.68 -1.27
C SER A 50 3.52 -1.43 -0.54
N LEU A 51 4.79 -1.04 -0.74
CA LEU A 51 5.35 0.18 -0.14
C LEU A 51 4.64 1.45 -0.61
N ARG A 52 4.28 1.52 -1.90
CA ARG A 52 3.49 2.63 -2.46
C ARG A 52 2.10 2.70 -1.81
N ALA A 53 1.46 1.57 -1.54
CA ALA A 53 0.19 1.53 -0.83
C ALA A 53 0.30 2.09 0.60
N ILE A 54 1.35 1.73 1.35
CA ILE A 54 1.61 2.31 2.68
C ILE A 54 1.79 3.83 2.60
N VAL A 55 2.64 4.31 1.69
CA VAL A 55 2.85 5.77 1.49
C VAL A 55 1.55 6.46 1.09
N SER A 56 0.73 5.84 0.23
CA SER A 56 -0.59 6.35 -0.13
C SER A 56 -1.50 6.51 1.07
N ALA A 57 -1.54 5.53 1.99
CA ALA A 57 -2.34 5.61 3.21
C ALA A 57 -1.84 6.73 4.14
N VAL A 58 -0.52 6.79 4.39
CA VAL A 58 0.09 7.81 5.26
C VAL A 58 -0.18 9.23 4.74
N ASN A 59 -0.05 9.46 3.43
CA ASN A 59 -0.31 10.77 2.83
C ASN A 59 -1.77 11.23 2.95
N ARG A 60 -2.74 10.31 3.11
CA ARG A 60 -4.16 10.65 3.31
C ARG A 60 -4.50 11.05 4.75
N VAL A 61 -3.56 10.90 5.67
CA VAL A 61 -3.71 11.30 7.08
C VAL A 61 -3.22 12.73 7.31
N SER A 62 -2.42 13.26 6.39
CA SER A 62 -1.85 14.61 6.44
C SER A 62 -2.87 15.70 6.08
#